data_AF-A0A520EE40-F1
#
_entry.id   AF-A0A520EE40-F1
#
_cell.length_a   1.000
_cell.length_b   1.000
_cell.length_c   1.000
_cell.angle_alpha   90.00
_cell.angle_beta   90.00
_cell.angle_gamma   90.00
#
_symmetry.space_group_name_H-M   'P 1'
#
loop_
_entity.id
_entity.type
_entity.pdbx_description
1 polymer ?
#
loop_
_entity_poly.entity_id
_entity_poly.type
_entity_poly.pdbx_seq_one_letter_code
_entity_poly.pdbx_strand_id
1 'polypeptide(L)'
;MPAQTQLGLMNHEELASEHERQSAKYTQLKAENLKLDLTRGKPSPEQLDLAADLLTLPGADYKDGNGTDCRNYGGLAGLPELRAIFGELLGIPVKNLLAGNNASLEIMQDLVVWALLHG
;
A
#
# COMPACT_ATOMS: atom_id res chain seq x y z
N MET A 1 4.61 -32.62 -5.80
CA MET A 1 5.08 -31.36 -6.43
C MET A 1 4.22 -31.08 -7.64
N PRO A 2 3.68 -29.87 -7.85
CA PRO A 2 2.97 -29.58 -9.08
C PRO A 2 3.96 -29.66 -10.25
N ALA A 3 3.67 -30.50 -11.23
CA ALA A 3 4.47 -30.59 -12.45
C ALA A 3 4.33 -29.28 -13.23
N GLN A 4 5.42 -28.51 -13.33
CA GLN A 4 5.45 -27.28 -14.10
C GLN A 4 5.32 -27.64 -15.59
N THR A 5 4.20 -27.25 -16.20
CA THR A 5 3.92 -27.56 -17.61
C THR A 5 4.71 -26.59 -18.49
N GLN A 6 5.68 -27.09 -19.26
CA GLN A 6 6.53 -26.27 -20.12
C GLN A 6 5.92 -26.11 -21.51
N LEU A 7 4.87 -25.28 -21.60
CA LEU A 7 4.13 -25.04 -22.85
C LEU A 7 5.03 -24.61 -24.01
N GLY A 8 6.08 -23.83 -23.74
CA GLY A 8 6.99 -23.32 -24.76
C GLY A 8 7.88 -24.35 -25.46
N LEU A 9 7.92 -25.61 -24.96
CA LEU A 9 8.71 -26.70 -25.57
C LEU A 9 7.84 -27.74 -26.28
N MET A 10 6.51 -27.60 -26.23
CA MET A 10 5.59 -28.58 -26.78
C MET A 10 5.43 -28.41 -28.28
N ASN A 11 5.37 -29.54 -28.99
CA ASN A 11 4.94 -29.58 -30.38
C ASN A 11 3.41 -29.40 -30.50
N HIS A 12 2.89 -29.38 -31.73
CA HIS A 12 1.47 -29.13 -31.97
C HIS A 12 0.54 -30.17 -31.32
N GLU A 13 0.85 -31.46 -31.42
CA GLU A 13 0.04 -32.54 -30.86
C GLU A 13 0.05 -32.49 -29.33
N GLU A 14 1.22 -32.21 -28.75
CA GLU A 14 1.40 -32.02 -27.31
C GLU A 14 0.59 -30.82 -26.81
N LEU A 15 0.58 -29.70 -27.54
CA LEU A 15 -0.25 -28.54 -27.21
C LEU A 15 -1.75 -28.81 -27.33
N ALA A 16 -2.19 -29.60 -28.32
CA ALA A 16 -3.58 -29.97 -28.47
C ALA A 16 -4.06 -30.84 -27.30
N SER A 17 -3.28 -31.86 -26.92
CA SER A 17 -3.58 -32.70 -25.76
C SER A 17 -3.57 -31.89 -24.46
N GLU A 18 -2.64 -30.95 -24.33
CA GLU A 18 -2.56 -30.06 -23.17
C GLU A 18 -3.76 -29.11 -23.09
N HIS A 19 -4.22 -28.58 -24.23
CA HIS A 19 -5.41 -27.75 -24.30
C HIS A 19 -6.68 -28.51 -23.86
N GLU A 20 -6.87 -29.74 -24.30
CA GLU A 20 -8.00 -30.59 -23.86
C GLU A 20 -7.96 -30.80 -22.33
N ARG A 21 -6.76 -31.09 -21.79
CA ARG A 21 -6.55 -31.26 -20.35
C ARG A 21 -6.90 -30.00 -19.56
N GLN A 22 -6.46 -28.83 -20.00
CA GLN A 22 -6.76 -27.56 -19.31
C GLN A 22 -8.22 -27.14 -19.48
N SER A 23 -8.83 -27.44 -20.62
CA SER A 23 -10.26 -27.21 -20.87
C SER A 23 -11.15 -27.99 -19.90
N ALA A 24 -10.81 -29.26 -19.63
CA ALA A 24 -11.50 -30.07 -18.62
C ALA A 24 -11.37 -29.46 -17.21
N LYS A 25 -10.15 -29.05 -16.81
CA LYS A 25 -9.90 -28.38 -15.51
C LYS A 25 -10.65 -27.05 -15.39
N TYR A 26 -10.72 -26.26 -16.45
CA TYR A 26 -11.49 -25.02 -16.45
C TYR A 26 -12.99 -25.27 -16.31
N THR A 27 -13.51 -26.33 -16.93
CA THR A 27 -14.91 -26.74 -16.76
C THR A 27 -15.20 -27.16 -15.31
N GLN A 28 -14.29 -27.92 -14.70
CA GLN A 28 -14.36 -28.24 -13.27
C GLN A 28 -14.36 -26.97 -12.40
N LEU A 29 -13.42 -26.04 -12.63
CA LEU A 29 -13.33 -24.78 -11.89
C LEU A 29 -14.60 -23.92 -12.03
N LYS A 30 -15.20 -23.86 -13.23
CA LYS A 30 -16.47 -23.16 -13.44
C LYS A 30 -17.62 -23.80 -12.64
N ALA A 31 -17.64 -25.13 -12.53
CA ALA A 31 -18.66 -25.85 -11.79
C ALA A 31 -18.60 -25.59 -10.26
N GLU A 32 -17.46 -25.12 -9.75
CA GLU A 32 -17.31 -24.70 -8.35
C GLU A 32 -18.04 -23.37 -8.04
N ASN A 33 -18.48 -22.62 -9.06
CA ASN A 33 -19.26 -21.37 -8.91
C ASN A 33 -18.63 -20.37 -7.91
N LEU A 34 -17.31 -20.23 -7.98
CA LEU A 34 -16.53 -19.41 -7.05
C LEU A 34 -16.86 -17.92 -7.18
N LYS A 35 -16.85 -17.22 -6.04
CA LYS A 35 -16.98 -15.76 -5.95
C LYS A 35 -15.75 -15.18 -5.28
N LEU A 36 -14.66 -15.09 -6.03
CA LEU A 36 -13.38 -14.57 -5.56
C LEU A 36 -13.09 -13.21 -6.17
N ASP A 37 -12.38 -12.36 -5.43
CA ASP A 37 -11.96 -11.03 -5.86
C ASP A 37 -10.46 -10.83 -5.59
N LEU A 38 -9.69 -10.77 -6.69
CA LEU A 38 -8.24 -10.54 -6.71
C LEU A 38 -7.88 -9.10 -7.13
N THR A 39 -8.82 -8.16 -7.08
CA THR A 39 -8.64 -6.78 -7.61
C THR A 39 -8.17 -5.77 -6.55
N ARG A 40 -8.24 -6.13 -5.27
CA ARG A 40 -8.11 -5.18 -4.16
C ARG A 40 -6.64 -4.99 -3.75
N GLY A 41 -6.03 -3.89 -4.18
CA GLY A 41 -4.69 -3.44 -3.74
C GLY A 41 -4.71 -2.73 -2.39
N LYS A 42 -5.36 -3.31 -1.36
CA LYS A 42 -5.44 -2.74 -0.02
C LYS A 42 -5.10 -3.79 1.05
N PRO A 43 -4.64 -3.37 2.25
CA PRO A 43 -4.35 -4.30 3.33
C PRO A 43 -5.56 -5.19 3.69
N SER A 44 -5.28 -6.42 4.12
CA SER A 44 -6.30 -7.31 4.71
C SER A 44 -6.68 -6.85 6.12
N PRO A 45 -7.83 -7.31 6.66
CA PRO A 45 -8.21 -7.02 8.06
C PRO A 45 -7.10 -7.38 9.06
N GLU A 46 -6.44 -8.51 8.89
CA GLU A 46 -5.37 -8.98 9.78
C GLU A 46 -4.15 -8.05 9.75
N GLN A 47 -3.88 -7.40 8.59
CA GLN A 47 -2.82 -6.39 8.50
C GLN A 47 -3.24 -5.07 9.17
N LEU A 48 -4.53 -4.72 9.13
CA LEU A 48 -5.06 -3.55 9.83
C LEU A 48 -5.03 -3.73 11.35
N ASP A 49 -5.28 -4.95 11.83
CA ASP A 49 -5.24 -5.29 13.26
C ASP A 49 -3.86 -5.07 13.89
N LEU A 50 -2.77 -5.17 13.11
CA LEU A 50 -1.40 -4.85 13.58
C LEU A 50 -1.27 -3.41 14.08
N ALA A 51 -2.14 -2.50 13.64
CA ALA A 51 -2.13 -1.10 13.99
C ALA A 51 -3.31 -0.71 14.91
N ALA A 52 -4.05 -1.67 15.46
CA ALA A 52 -5.26 -1.40 16.25
C ALA A 52 -4.99 -0.49 17.47
N ASP A 53 -3.81 -0.59 18.10
CA ASP A 53 -3.44 0.24 19.25
C ASP A 53 -3.40 1.74 18.90
N LEU A 54 -3.12 2.09 17.64
CA LEU A 54 -3.13 3.49 17.17
C LEU A 54 -4.52 4.13 17.30
N LEU A 55 -5.60 3.35 17.35
CA LEU A 55 -6.97 3.86 17.51
C LEU A 55 -7.22 4.50 18.88
N THR A 56 -6.37 4.21 19.87
CA THR A 56 -6.48 4.74 21.23
C THR A 56 -5.48 5.86 21.52
N LEU A 57 -4.50 6.05 20.65
CA LEU A 57 -3.50 7.11 20.74
C LEU A 57 -4.03 8.45 20.19
N PRO A 58 -3.49 9.59 20.65
CA PRO A 58 -2.46 9.75 21.69
C PRO A 58 -3.03 9.74 23.12
N GLY A 59 -4.34 9.57 23.29
CA GLY A 59 -4.99 9.64 24.60
C GLY A 59 -4.79 11.00 25.27
N ALA A 60 -4.36 10.99 26.54
CA ALA A 60 -4.10 12.21 27.30
C ALA A 60 -2.73 12.85 26.99
N ASP A 61 -1.87 12.19 26.21
CA ASP A 61 -0.51 12.64 25.91
C ASP A 61 -0.45 13.43 24.60
N TYR A 62 -1.12 14.58 24.58
CA TYR A 62 -1.29 15.40 23.37
C TYR A 62 -0.14 16.40 23.12
N LYS A 63 0.98 16.27 23.85
CA LYS A 63 2.13 17.16 23.70
C LYS A 63 3.26 16.48 22.94
N ASP A 64 3.97 17.23 22.10
CA ASP A 64 5.18 16.73 21.45
C ASP A 64 6.38 16.68 22.43
N GLY A 65 7.54 16.22 21.96
CA GLY A 65 8.76 16.11 22.77
C GLY A 65 9.32 17.45 23.25
N ASN A 66 8.87 18.57 22.68
CA ASN A 66 9.21 19.93 23.11
C ASN A 66 8.14 20.55 24.01
N GLY A 67 7.06 19.82 24.30
CA GLY A 67 5.93 20.29 25.11
C GLY A 67 4.89 21.11 24.34
N THR A 68 4.97 21.18 23.00
CA THR A 68 3.98 21.84 22.14
C THR A 68 2.64 21.13 22.25
N ASP A 69 1.54 21.87 22.46
CA ASP A 69 0.19 21.30 22.46
C ASP A 69 -0.27 21.02 21.03
N CYS A 70 -0.29 19.74 20.62
CA CYS A 70 -0.63 19.32 19.25
C CYS A 70 -2.12 19.49 18.90
N ARG A 71 -2.97 19.92 19.84
CA ARG A 71 -4.41 20.16 19.59
C ARG A 71 -4.67 21.56 19.04
N ASN A 72 -3.67 22.44 19.05
CA ASN A 72 -3.79 23.82 18.62
C ASN A 72 -3.07 24.05 17.28
N TYR A 73 -3.38 25.18 16.63
CA TYR A 73 -2.80 25.54 15.35
C TYR A 73 -1.29 25.81 15.44
N GLY A 74 -0.56 25.41 14.40
CA GLY A 74 0.85 25.72 14.22
C GLY A 74 1.61 24.57 13.57
N GLY A 75 2.76 24.88 12.98
CA GLY A 75 3.68 23.89 12.42
C GLY A 75 3.29 23.39 11.03
N LEU A 76 3.83 24.02 9.98
CA LEU A 76 3.58 23.62 8.59
C LEU A 76 4.40 22.41 8.13
N ALA A 77 5.49 22.09 8.83
CA ALA A 77 6.41 21.03 8.43
C ALA A 77 6.01 19.64 8.94
N GLY A 78 5.06 19.56 9.87
CA GLY A 78 4.75 18.36 10.64
C GLY A 78 5.69 18.14 11.84
N LEU A 79 5.31 17.21 12.72
CA LEU A 79 6.00 16.95 14.00
C LEU A 79 7.46 16.51 13.78
N PRO A 80 8.43 17.13 14.48
CA PRO A 80 9.85 16.82 14.30
C PRO A 80 10.18 15.37 14.66
N GLU A 81 9.51 14.77 15.66
CA GLU A 81 9.73 13.39 16.10
C GLU A 81 9.30 12.38 15.04
N LEU A 82 8.13 12.59 14.43
CA LEU A 82 7.64 11.74 13.34
C LEU A 82 8.59 11.81 12.14
N ARG A 83 9.05 13.02 11.79
CA ARG A 83 10.00 13.22 10.70
C ARG A 83 11.38 12.63 11.00
N ALA A 84 11.80 12.59 12.26
CA ALA A 84 13.05 11.93 12.65
C ALA A 84 12.99 10.42 12.43
N ILE A 85 11.89 9.77 12.83
CA ILE A 85 11.67 8.32 12.60
C ILE A 85 11.77 7.99 11.11
N PHE A 86 11.03 8.71 10.25
CA PHE A 86 11.07 8.45 8.81
C PHE A 86 12.36 8.93 8.13
N GLY A 87 13.01 9.97 8.67
CA GLY A 87 14.31 10.44 8.19
C GLY A 87 15.40 9.39 8.36
N GLU A 88 15.41 8.68 9.49
CA GLU A 88 16.29 7.53 9.72
C GLU A 88 15.97 6.38 8.75
N LEU A 89 14.70 5.97 8.67
CA LEU A 89 14.26 4.86 7.82
C LEU A 89 14.58 5.06 6.33
N LEU A 90 14.49 6.31 5.84
CA LEU A 90 14.67 6.65 4.43
C LEU A 90 16.09 7.17 4.12
N GLY A 91 16.93 7.39 5.13
CA GLY A 91 18.25 8.02 4.94
C GLY A 91 18.17 9.48 4.47
N ILE A 92 17.13 10.22 4.87
CA ILE A 92 16.87 11.60 4.46
C ILE A 92 17.08 12.53 5.67
N PRO A 93 17.88 13.60 5.56
CA PRO A 93 17.99 14.59 6.63
C PRO A 93 16.62 15.17 7.00
N VAL A 94 16.30 15.26 8.30
CA VAL A 94 14.98 15.73 8.79
C VAL A 94 14.58 17.09 8.20
N LYS A 95 15.53 18.00 8.00
CA LYS A 95 15.30 19.32 7.38
C LYS A 95 14.79 19.25 5.93
N ASN A 96 14.96 18.12 5.25
CA ASN A 96 14.52 17.85 3.88
C ASN A 96 13.22 17.02 3.83
N LEU A 97 12.63 16.67 4.97
CA LEU A 97 11.44 15.82 5.05
C LEU A 97 10.28 16.60 5.69
N LEU A 98 9.09 16.53 5.08
CA LEU A 98 7.84 17.08 5.61
C LEU A 98 6.89 15.95 5.95
N ALA A 99 6.07 16.11 6.99
CA ALA A 99 4.97 15.20 7.31
C ALA A 99 3.63 15.94 7.12
N GLY A 100 2.82 15.47 6.17
CA GLY A 100 1.50 16.02 5.85
C GLY A 100 0.36 15.13 6.34
N ASN A 101 -0.80 15.24 5.69
CA ASN A 101 -2.01 14.48 6.01
C ASN A 101 -1.95 13.02 5.49
N ASN A 102 -3.10 12.37 5.36
CA ASN A 102 -3.23 10.93 5.11
C ASN A 102 -3.06 10.49 3.65
N ALA A 103 -2.73 11.39 2.72
CA ALA A 103 -2.63 11.06 1.30
C ALA A 103 -1.42 11.75 0.65
N SER A 104 -0.41 10.97 0.27
CA SER A 104 0.71 11.51 -0.52
C SER A 104 0.27 11.96 -1.92
N LEU A 105 -0.79 11.35 -2.48
CA LEU A 105 -1.31 11.70 -3.79
C LEU A 105 -1.90 13.13 -3.82
N GLU A 106 -2.44 13.60 -2.70
CA GLU A 106 -2.88 14.99 -2.52
C GLU A 106 -1.69 15.95 -2.69
N ILE A 107 -0.59 15.71 -1.95
CA ILE A 107 0.63 16.52 -2.05
C ILE A 107 1.20 16.51 -3.48
N MET A 108 1.22 15.34 -4.13
CA MET A 108 1.67 15.25 -5.53
C MET A 108 0.81 16.10 -6.47
N GLN A 109 -0.52 16.09 -6.28
CA GLN A 109 -1.44 16.88 -7.08
C GLN A 109 -1.28 18.38 -6.82
N ASP A 110 -1.17 18.79 -5.56
CA ASP A 110 -0.93 20.19 -5.18
C ASP A 110 0.36 20.73 -5.81
N LEU A 111 1.46 19.97 -5.73
CA LEU A 111 2.73 20.37 -6.34
C LEU A 111 2.61 20.61 -7.84
N VAL A 112 1.90 19.73 -8.56
CA VAL A 112 1.66 19.89 -10.00
C VAL A 112 0.78 21.11 -10.29
N VAL A 113 -0.29 21.29 -9.53
CA VAL A 113 -1.21 22.43 -9.72
C VAL A 113 -0.54 23.75 -9.36
N TRP A 114 0.24 23.81 -8.30
CA TRP A 114 0.96 25.02 -7.94
C TRP A 114 2.00 25.39 -8.98
N ALA A 115 2.77 24.41 -9.48
CA ALA A 115 3.70 24.65 -10.59
C ALA A 115 2.99 25.18 -11.84
N LEU A 116 1.80 24.65 -12.14
CA LEU A 116 1.01 25.08 -13.30
C LEU A 116 0.45 26.50 -13.13
N LEU A 117 -0.04 26.84 -11.94
CA LEU A 117 -0.77 28.10 -11.70
C LEU A 117 0.13 29.24 -11.23
N HIS A 118 1.26 28.94 -10.59
CA HIS A 118 2.10 29.92 -9.90
C HIS A 118 3.58 29.90 -10.31
N GLY A 119 4.06 28.85 -11.00
CA GLY A 119 5.44 28.72 -11.49
C GLY A 119 6.39 28.06 -10.49
#